data_AF-A0A645IMC3-F1
#
_entry.id   AF-A0A645IMC3-F1
#
_cell.length_a   1.000
_cell.length_b   1.000
_cell.length_c   1.000
_cell.angle_alpha   90.00
_cell.angle_beta   90.00
_cell.angle_gamma   90.00
#
_symmetry.space_group_name_H-M   'P 1'
#
loop_
_entity.id
_entity.type
_entity.pdbx_description
1 polymer ?
#
loop_
_entity_poly.entity_id
_entity_poly.type
_entity_poly.pdbx_seq_one_letter_code
_entity_poly.pdbx_strand_id
1 'polypeptide(L)'
;MLAFFKDGSISRWLKRLKDIDWNRRPKRIEEIVFELGGFFGGHTVYRLTFTDSGAKLIQSDRRDEDNIFDTKEYSESEAILLSEQFSAIHTEYWNADYVAPHICDGEQWGLTVRYSDRHTLEHGGSNAYPSNWFKLLDFFGIEHEESEDADESPD
;
A
#
# COMPACT_ATOMS: atom_id res chain seq x y z
N MET A 1 27.36 16.95 -17.83
CA MET A 1 26.45 16.63 -16.71
C MET A 1 24.97 16.77 -17.07
N LEU A 2 24.54 17.83 -17.79
CA LEU A 2 23.13 18.04 -18.18
C LEU A 2 22.53 17.05 -19.21
N ALA A 3 23.35 16.30 -19.97
CA ALA A 3 22.86 15.38 -20.99
C ALA A 3 22.24 14.08 -20.41
N PHE A 4 22.67 13.65 -19.21
CA PHE A 4 22.22 12.41 -18.57
C PHE A 4 20.77 12.46 -18.05
N PHE A 5 20.21 13.67 -17.84
CA PHE A 5 18.82 13.83 -17.40
C PHE A 5 17.82 13.75 -18.57
N LYS A 6 18.27 13.97 -19.82
CA LYS A 6 17.37 14.15 -20.97
C LYS A 6 16.92 12.87 -21.66
N ASP A 7 17.60 11.74 -21.47
CA ASP A 7 17.28 10.48 -22.16
C ASP A 7 16.60 9.42 -21.26
N GLY A 8 16.25 9.78 -20.02
CA GLY A 8 15.67 8.87 -19.03
C GLY A 8 16.64 7.83 -18.47
N SER A 9 17.93 7.88 -18.82
CA SER A 9 18.94 6.96 -18.31
C SER A 9 19.11 7.07 -16.79
N ILE A 10 19.04 8.27 -16.22
CA ILE A 10 19.08 8.45 -14.75
C ILE A 10 17.91 7.74 -14.07
N SER A 11 16.68 7.90 -14.57
CA SER A 11 15.51 7.22 -14.00
C SER A 11 15.65 5.70 -14.05
N ARG A 12 16.18 5.17 -15.16
CA ARG A 12 16.48 3.74 -15.30
C ARG A 12 17.55 3.28 -14.29
N TRP A 13 18.58 4.09 -14.07
CA TRP A 13 19.63 3.82 -13.08
C TRP A 13 19.12 3.87 -11.64
N LEU A 14 18.26 4.84 -11.30
CA LEU A 14 17.64 4.94 -9.99
C LEU A 14 16.74 3.75 -9.70
N LYS A 15 15.95 3.31 -10.69
CA LYS A 15 15.13 2.09 -10.57
C LYS A 15 16.01 0.86 -10.30
N ARG A 16 17.07 0.67 -11.10
CA ARG A 16 18.01 -0.45 -10.89
C ARG A 16 18.71 -0.40 -9.53
N LEU A 17 19.07 0.80 -9.06
CA LEU A 17 19.66 0.97 -7.74
C LEU A 17 18.68 0.58 -6.63
N LYS A 18 17.42 1.01 -6.77
CA LYS A 18 16.33 0.61 -5.88
C LYS A 18 16.13 -0.91 -5.89
N ASP A 19 16.11 -1.54 -7.07
CA ASP A 19 15.97 -3.00 -7.22
C ASP A 19 17.10 -3.74 -6.51
N ILE A 20 18.34 -3.26 -6.62
CA ILE A 20 19.51 -3.87 -5.96
C ILE A 20 19.40 -3.75 -4.44
N ASP A 21 19.02 -2.57 -3.94
CA ASP A 21 18.88 -2.35 -2.50
C ASP A 21 17.70 -3.14 -1.92
N TRP A 22 16.59 -3.19 -2.65
CA TRP A 22 15.39 -3.93 -2.29
C TRP A 22 15.65 -5.44 -2.21
N ASN A 23 16.33 -6.00 -3.21
CA ASN A 23 16.61 -7.44 -3.30
C ASN A 23 17.86 -7.88 -2.52
N ARG A 24 18.53 -6.97 -1.80
CA ARG A 24 19.80 -7.27 -1.14
C ARG A 24 19.68 -8.32 -0.04
N ARG A 25 18.51 -8.38 0.61
CA ARG A 25 18.18 -9.36 1.66
C ARG A 25 16.71 -9.73 1.56
N PRO A 26 16.32 -10.98 1.85
CA PRO A 26 14.92 -11.30 2.03
C PRO A 26 14.38 -10.49 3.21
N LYS A 27 13.37 -9.66 2.94
CA LYS A 27 12.68 -8.86 3.94
C LYS A 27 11.37 -9.56 4.26
N ARG A 28 11.19 -9.97 5.52
CA ARG A 28 9.90 -10.50 5.98
C ARG A 28 9.04 -9.33 6.41
N ILE A 29 7.79 -9.31 5.95
CA ILE A 29 6.79 -8.34 6.41
C ILE A 29 6.41 -8.71 7.84
N GLU A 30 6.46 -7.73 8.75
CA GLU A 30 6.03 -7.89 10.14
C GLU A 30 4.66 -7.23 10.38
N GLU A 31 4.42 -6.08 9.75
CA GLU A 31 3.17 -5.35 9.91
C GLU A 31 2.83 -4.56 8.65
N ILE A 32 1.54 -4.56 8.31
CA ILE A 32 0.95 -3.65 7.34
C ILE A 32 -0.15 -2.87 8.06
N VAL A 33 -0.07 -1.55 8.03
CA VAL A 33 -1.10 -0.64 8.53
C VAL A 33 -1.65 0.13 7.35
N PHE A 34 -2.91 -0.12 7.01
CA PHE A 34 -3.61 0.59 5.97
C PHE A 34 -4.73 1.43 6.58
N GLU A 35 -4.72 2.72 6.30
CA GLU A 35 -5.71 3.68 6.78
C GLU A 35 -6.50 4.17 5.57
N LEU A 36 -7.82 4.09 5.65
CA LEU A 36 -8.71 4.56 4.60
C LEU A 36 -9.87 5.32 5.23
N GLY A 37 -10.16 6.51 4.73
CA GLY A 37 -11.30 7.26 5.21
C GLY A 37 -11.36 8.66 4.69
N GLY A 38 -12.46 9.34 5.01
CA GLY A 38 -12.64 10.72 4.61
C GLY A 38 -13.28 11.56 5.69
N PHE A 39 -13.22 12.87 5.48
CA PHE A 39 -13.66 13.87 6.46
C PHE A 39 -15.08 13.63 7.03
N PHE A 40 -15.98 13.04 6.23
CA PHE A 40 -17.37 12.78 6.61
C PHE A 40 -17.68 11.31 6.96
N GLY A 41 -16.84 10.35 6.55
CA GLY A 41 -17.11 8.91 6.66
C GLY A 41 -16.43 8.21 7.83
N GLY A 42 -15.54 8.92 8.56
CA GLY A 42 -14.64 8.28 9.52
C GLY A 42 -13.41 7.70 8.82
N HIS A 43 -12.50 7.13 9.62
CA HIS A 43 -11.29 6.49 9.12
C HIS A 43 -11.18 5.09 9.72
N THR A 44 -11.13 4.10 8.86
CA THR A 44 -10.90 2.70 9.24
C THR A 44 -9.40 2.42 9.16
N VAL A 45 -8.87 1.77 10.20
CA VAL A 45 -7.50 1.28 10.25
C VAL A 45 -7.53 -0.24 10.11
N TYR A 46 -6.88 -0.75 9.07
CA TYR A 46 -6.62 -2.16 8.84
C TYR A 46 -5.19 -2.47 9.28
N ARG A 47 -5.04 -3.17 10.39
CA ARG A 47 -3.73 -3.57 10.93
C ARG A 47 -3.54 -5.07 10.76
N LEU A 48 -2.67 -5.47 9.83
CA LEU A 48 -2.28 -6.85 9.59
C LEU A 48 -0.89 -7.12 10.18
N THR A 49 -0.82 -7.93 11.23
CA THR A 49 0.44 -8.30 11.89
C THR A 49 0.79 -9.76 11.60
N PHE A 50 2.03 -10.01 11.20
CA PHE A 50 2.57 -11.35 10.94
C PHE A 50 3.39 -11.82 12.15
N THR A 51 3.16 -13.07 12.56
CA THR A 51 3.92 -13.74 13.62
C THR A 51 4.41 -15.09 13.11
N ASP A 52 5.21 -15.78 13.90
CA ASP A 52 5.68 -17.14 13.55
C ASP A 52 4.55 -18.17 13.58
N SER A 53 3.40 -17.85 14.21
CA SER A 53 2.24 -18.73 14.30
C SER A 53 1.15 -18.44 13.26
N GLY A 54 1.32 -17.42 12.42
CA GLY A 54 0.28 -16.99 11.48
C GLY A 54 0.23 -15.47 11.31
N ALA A 55 -0.97 -14.95 11.08
CA ALA A 55 -1.20 -13.51 10.99
C ALA A 55 -2.54 -13.12 11.61
N LYS A 56 -2.67 -11.85 11.98
CA LYS A 56 -3.90 -11.28 12.54
C LYS A 56 -4.21 -9.95 11.88
N LEU A 57 -5.42 -9.84 11.33
CA LEU A 57 -5.99 -8.60 10.82
C LEU A 57 -6.96 -8.03 11.85
N ILE A 58 -6.80 -6.76 12.20
CA ILE A 58 -7.72 -6.00 13.04
C ILE A 58 -8.22 -4.80 12.25
N GLN A 59 -9.53 -4.55 12.30
CA GLN A 59 -10.15 -3.35 11.74
C GLN A 59 -10.67 -2.47 12.90
N SER A 60 -10.29 -1.20 12.96
CA SER A 60 -10.69 -0.29 14.05
C SER A 60 -10.91 1.17 13.60
N ASP A 61 -11.52 2.01 14.45
CA ASP A 61 -11.62 3.45 14.22
C ASP A 61 -10.25 4.11 14.44
N ARG A 62 -9.81 4.97 13.52
CA ARG A 62 -8.56 5.73 13.66
C ARG A 62 -8.50 6.59 14.92
N ARG A 63 -9.63 7.14 15.37
CA ARG A 63 -9.70 8.05 16.54
C ARG A 63 -9.73 7.29 17.86
N ASP A 64 -10.07 6.01 17.81
CA ASP A 64 -10.17 5.12 18.95
C ASP A 64 -9.80 3.69 18.51
N GLU A 65 -8.51 3.36 18.55
CA GLU A 65 -8.02 2.05 18.08
C GLU A 65 -8.57 0.88 18.92
N ASP A 66 -9.08 1.14 20.13
CA ASP A 66 -9.74 0.14 20.97
C ASP A 66 -11.17 -0.17 20.47
N ASN A 67 -11.75 0.70 19.64
CA ASN A 67 -13.02 0.46 18.95
C ASN A 67 -12.80 -0.45 17.73
N ILE A 68 -12.69 -1.75 18.02
CA ILE A 68 -12.48 -2.80 17.02
C ILE A 68 -13.82 -3.18 16.38
N PHE A 69 -13.88 -3.09 15.04
CA PHE A 69 -15.03 -3.47 14.23
C PHE A 69 -14.98 -4.95 13.83
N ASP A 70 -13.79 -5.46 13.50
CA ASP A 70 -13.59 -6.81 13.01
C ASP A 70 -12.20 -7.34 13.38
N THR A 71 -12.09 -8.67 13.49
CA THR A 71 -10.82 -9.36 13.73
C THR A 71 -10.82 -10.68 12.99
N LYS A 72 -9.75 -10.92 12.22
CA LYS A 72 -9.54 -12.18 11.49
C LYS A 72 -8.16 -12.74 11.79
N GLU A 73 -8.11 -14.02 12.09
CA GLU A 73 -6.88 -14.77 12.32
C GLU A 73 -6.60 -15.69 11.13
N TYR A 74 -5.33 -15.85 10.83
CA TYR A 74 -4.82 -16.65 9.73
C TYR A 74 -3.81 -17.66 10.27
N SER A 75 -3.88 -18.89 9.80
CA SER A 75 -2.87 -19.91 10.04
C SER A 75 -1.52 -19.53 9.45
N GLU A 76 -0.45 -20.22 9.84
CA GLU A 76 0.89 -20.05 9.28
C GLU A 76 0.91 -20.15 7.75
N SER A 77 0.24 -21.15 7.17
CA SER A 77 0.15 -21.32 5.72
C SER A 77 -0.58 -20.16 5.03
N GLU A 78 -1.65 -19.64 5.64
CA GLU A 78 -2.39 -18.50 5.09
C GLU A 78 -1.58 -17.21 5.21
N ALA A 79 -0.83 -17.04 6.31
CA ALA A 79 0.04 -15.89 6.51
C ALA A 79 1.16 -15.83 5.45
N ILE A 80 1.73 -16.98 5.07
CA ILE A 80 2.71 -17.05 3.96
C ILE A 80 2.06 -16.58 2.66
N LEU A 81 0.88 -17.10 2.32
CA LEU A 81 0.14 -16.71 1.11
C LEU A 81 -0.22 -15.22 1.11
N LEU A 82 -0.66 -14.67 2.24
CA LEU A 82 -0.96 -13.24 2.38
C LEU A 82 0.28 -12.37 2.16
N SER A 83 1.42 -12.77 2.72
CA SER A 83 2.68 -12.06 2.53
C SER A 83 3.11 -12.06 1.05
N GLU A 84 2.93 -13.19 0.35
CA GLU A 84 3.22 -13.30 -1.09
C GLU A 84 2.25 -12.46 -1.94
N GLN A 85 0.95 -12.52 -1.64
CA GLN A 85 -0.08 -11.73 -2.31
C GLN A 85 0.17 -10.22 -2.14
N PHE A 86 0.48 -9.78 -0.94
CA PHE A 86 0.81 -8.37 -0.69
C PHE A 86 2.09 -7.96 -1.45
N SER A 87 3.12 -8.81 -1.46
CA SER A 87 4.36 -8.52 -2.18
C SER A 87 4.13 -8.38 -3.70
N ALA A 88 3.18 -9.14 -4.27
CA ALA A 88 2.81 -9.04 -5.67
C ALA A 88 2.09 -7.74 -6.05
N ILE A 89 1.65 -6.95 -5.05
CA ILE A 89 1.15 -5.60 -5.29
C ILE A 89 2.31 -4.71 -5.73
N HIS A 90 3.53 -4.88 -5.23
CA HIS A 90 4.70 -4.06 -5.54
C HIS A 90 4.65 -2.63 -4.98
N THR A 91 4.23 -2.48 -3.72
CA THR A 91 4.16 -1.18 -3.01
C THR A 91 5.53 -0.52 -2.86
N GLU A 92 6.62 -1.28 -2.93
CA GLU A 92 7.99 -0.74 -2.91
C GLU A 92 8.28 0.22 -4.04
N TYR A 93 7.52 0.24 -5.15
CA TYR A 93 7.71 1.21 -6.23
C TYR A 93 6.78 2.43 -6.16
N TRP A 94 5.92 2.51 -5.14
CA TRP A 94 5.04 3.65 -4.96
C TRP A 94 5.83 4.91 -4.61
N ASN A 95 5.29 6.06 -5.01
CA ASN A 95 5.69 7.35 -4.49
C ASN A 95 5.31 7.46 -3.00
N ALA A 96 6.00 8.31 -2.25
CA ALA A 96 5.65 8.58 -0.86
C ALA A 96 4.31 9.31 -0.75
N ASP A 97 4.02 10.25 -1.65
CA ASP A 97 2.84 11.12 -1.59
C ASP A 97 2.07 11.14 -2.91
N TYR A 98 0.74 11.07 -2.81
CA TYR A 98 -0.19 11.20 -3.93
C TYR A 98 -1.23 12.27 -3.59
N VAL A 99 -1.18 13.44 -4.23
CA VAL A 99 -2.09 14.55 -3.92
C VAL A 99 -2.77 15.07 -5.19
N ALA A 100 -4.10 15.04 -5.23
CA ALA A 100 -4.90 15.72 -6.22
C ALA A 100 -5.55 16.97 -5.58
N PRO A 101 -4.88 18.14 -5.59
CA PRO A 101 -5.30 19.30 -4.80
C PRO A 101 -6.61 19.94 -5.28
N HIS A 102 -7.12 19.54 -6.44
CA HIS A 102 -8.34 20.08 -7.04
C HIS A 102 -9.58 19.22 -6.79
N ILE A 103 -9.42 18.08 -6.11
CA ILE A 103 -10.50 17.19 -5.70
C ILE A 103 -10.70 17.39 -4.20
N CYS A 104 -11.92 17.75 -3.80
CA CYS A 104 -12.27 18.12 -2.42
C CYS A 104 -13.45 17.28 -1.87
N ASP A 105 -13.54 16.02 -2.27
CA ASP A 105 -14.45 15.02 -1.70
C ASP A 105 -13.98 14.53 -0.31
N GLY A 106 -12.67 14.61 -0.06
CA GLY A 106 -12.05 14.46 1.25
C GLY A 106 -11.62 13.04 1.58
N GLU A 107 -11.40 12.17 0.60
CA GLU A 107 -10.82 10.84 0.82
C GLU A 107 -9.30 10.94 1.04
N GLN A 108 -8.85 10.29 2.11
CA GLN A 108 -7.46 10.25 2.53
C GLN A 108 -7.09 8.81 2.85
N TRP A 109 -5.86 8.46 2.52
CA TRP A 109 -5.35 7.14 2.81
C TRP A 109 -3.89 7.18 3.23
N GLY A 110 -3.48 6.16 3.98
CA GLY A 110 -2.11 5.94 4.39
C GLY A 110 -1.78 4.46 4.36
N LEU A 111 -0.58 4.10 3.92
CA LEU A 111 -0.08 2.74 3.96
C LEU A 111 1.31 2.74 4.60
N THR A 112 1.46 2.01 5.70
CA THR A 112 2.75 1.76 6.35
C THR A 112 3.05 0.28 6.32
N VAL A 113 4.24 -0.10 5.83
CA VAL A 113 4.71 -1.49 5.81
C VAL A 113 6.01 -1.59 6.58
N ARG A 114 6.04 -2.40 7.63
CA ARG A 114 7.22 -2.65 8.47
C ARG A 114 7.80 -4.02 8.16
N TYR A 115 9.12 -4.05 7.97
CA TYR A 115 9.89 -5.24 7.68
C TYR A 115 10.83 -5.59 8.83
N SER A 116 11.21 -6.87 8.91
CA SER A 116 12.06 -7.40 9.98
C SER A 116 13.50 -6.84 10.02
N ASP A 117 13.96 -6.23 8.94
CA ASP A 117 15.24 -5.51 8.88
C ASP A 117 15.13 -4.05 9.37
N ARG A 118 13.99 -3.68 9.97
CA ARG A 118 13.60 -2.32 10.39
C ARG A 118 13.41 -1.34 9.23
N HIS A 119 13.37 -1.83 8.00
CA HIS A 119 12.93 -1.00 6.89
C HIS A 119 11.43 -0.72 7.03
N THR A 120 11.04 0.52 6.76
CA THR A 120 9.65 0.95 6.76
C THR A 120 9.36 1.64 5.44
N LEU A 121 8.28 1.24 4.77
CA LEU A 121 7.68 1.98 3.67
C LEU A 121 6.49 2.76 4.19
N GLU A 122 6.41 4.04 3.81
CA GLU A 122 5.30 4.93 4.14
C GLU A 122 4.81 5.58 2.86
N HIS A 123 3.50 5.46 2.63
CA HIS A 123 2.79 6.06 1.50
C HIS A 123 1.56 6.77 2.04
N GLY A 124 1.20 7.89 1.42
CA GLY A 124 -0.02 8.60 1.74
C GLY A 124 -0.63 9.24 0.52
N GLY A 125 -1.92 9.50 0.59
CA GLY A 125 -2.57 10.27 -0.45
C GLY A 125 -3.86 10.94 -0.04
N SER A 126 -4.23 11.92 -0.86
CA SER A 126 -5.49 12.64 -0.81
C SER A 126 -6.02 12.73 -2.24
N ASN A 127 -7.06 11.95 -2.51
CA ASN A 127 -7.78 11.89 -3.79
C ASN A 127 -6.90 11.52 -5.00
N ALA A 128 -5.75 10.92 -4.75
CA ALA A 128 -4.86 10.38 -5.77
C ALA A 128 -4.28 9.05 -5.29
N TYR A 129 -4.13 8.12 -6.22
CA TYR A 129 -3.88 6.71 -5.92
C TYR A 129 -2.81 6.13 -6.85
N PRO A 130 -2.05 5.12 -6.41
CA PRO A 130 -1.12 4.38 -7.26
C PRO A 130 -1.86 3.52 -8.30
N SER A 131 -1.18 3.12 -9.39
CA SER A 131 -1.78 2.39 -10.52
C SER A 131 -2.37 1.01 -10.19
N ASN A 132 -1.99 0.45 -9.05
CA ASN A 132 -2.35 -0.87 -8.53
C ASN A 132 -3.16 -0.73 -7.22
N TRP A 133 -3.78 0.43 -7.01
CA TRP A 133 -4.61 0.74 -5.85
C TRP A 133 -5.72 -0.30 -5.61
N PHE A 134 -6.46 -0.67 -6.66
CA PHE A 134 -7.54 -1.66 -6.57
C PHE A 134 -7.05 -3.03 -6.08
N LYS A 135 -5.84 -3.45 -6.44
CA LYS A 135 -5.23 -4.68 -5.89
C LYS A 135 -5.02 -4.61 -4.37
N LEU A 136 -4.73 -3.42 -3.83
CA LEU A 136 -4.63 -3.21 -2.39
C LEU A 136 -6.02 -3.30 -1.73
N LEU A 137 -7.04 -2.70 -2.35
CA LEU A 137 -8.41 -2.78 -1.85
C LEU A 137 -8.93 -4.22 -1.86
N ASP A 138 -8.71 -4.95 -2.96
CA ASP A 138 -9.00 -6.39 -3.07
C ASP A 138 -8.31 -7.20 -1.97
N PHE A 139 -7.04 -6.92 -1.71
CA PHE A 139 -6.27 -7.60 -0.67
C PHE A 139 -6.91 -7.45 0.72
N PHE A 140 -7.48 -6.27 1.02
CA PHE A 140 -8.22 -6.03 2.26
C PHE A 140 -9.71 -6.39 2.19
N GLY A 141 -10.21 -6.85 1.04
CA GLY A 141 -11.63 -7.16 0.83
C GLY A 141 -12.53 -5.92 0.86
N ILE A 142 -12.01 -4.77 0.45
CA ILE A 142 -12.74 -3.49 0.42
C ILE A 142 -13.45 -3.36 -0.93
N GLU A 143 -14.77 -3.24 -0.88
CA GLU A 143 -15.58 -2.99 -2.07
C GLU A 143 -15.22 -1.64 -2.70
N HIS A 144 -15.05 -1.64 -4.01
CA HIS A 144 -14.75 -0.43 -4.79
C HIS A 144 -15.43 -0.53 -6.16
N GLU A 145 -15.81 0.60 -6.71
CA GLU A 145 -16.34 0.68 -8.07
C GLU A 145 -15.14 0.69 -9.04
N GLU A 146 -15.01 -0.34 -9.87
CA GLU A 146 -14.08 -0.30 -11.00
C GLU A 146 -14.56 0.79 -11.97
N SER A 147 -13.88 1.95 -12.02
CA SER A 147 -14.18 2.93 -13.05
C SER A 147 -13.66 2.40 -14.39
N GLU A 148 -14.57 2.11 -15.32
CA GLU A 148 -14.32 1.71 -16.72
C GLU A 148 -13.67 2.83 -17.57
N ASP A 149 -12.71 3.59 -17.03
CA ASP A 149 -12.08 4.72 -17.73
C ASP A 149 -10.59 4.48 -17.92
N ALA A 150 -10.24 3.39 -18.60
CA ALA A 150 -8.89 3.18 -19.12
C ALA A 150 -8.89 2.38 -20.44
N ASP A 151 -9.88 2.57 -21.32
CA ASP A 151 -9.72 2.20 -22.73
C ASP A 151 -10.76 2.88 -23.65
N GLU A 152 -10.76 4.22 -23.68
CA GLU A 152 -11.24 4.93 -24.87
C GLU A 152 -10.19 5.94 -25.34
N SER A 153 -9.32 5.47 -26.22
CA SER A 153 -8.79 6.30 -27.29
C SER A 153 -9.07 5.59 -28.62
N PRO A 154 -10.19 5.86 -29.28
CA PRO A 154 -10.32 5.60 -30.70
C PRO A 154 -9.92 6.86 -31.50
N ASP A 155 -8.80 6.71 -32.21
CA ASP A 155 -8.27 7.44 -33.39
C ASP A 155 -8.37 8.97 -33.50
#